data_AF-A0A1F4MQ16-F1
#
_entry.id   AF-A0A1F4MQ16-F1
#
_cell.length_a   1.000
_cell.length_b   1.000
_cell.length_c   1.000
_cell.angle_alpha   90.00
_cell.angle_beta   90.00
_cell.angle_gamma   90.00
#
_symmetry.space_group_name_H-M   'P 1'
#
loop_
_entity.id
_entity.type
_entity.pdbx_description
1 polymer ?
#
loop_
_entity_poly.entity_id
_entity_poly.type
_entity_poly.pdbx_seq_one_letter_code
_entity_poly.pdbx_strand_id
1 'polypeptide(L)'
;MNGGFGILQISNRSNRIADINFANGWKNVTYNLSHPFNTINRFGWDKFWRQEVIPSSVKLKQAQYYPNYKNHLFGGGFTYRAFLDWYRWYGFPQSTLWALSSWFAYHFLNEVVENNYYVGPNVDSISDMYIFNTAGLLLFSFNHVNRFFANTLHMRDWSFMPGIDPVQKTIENIGQNFMIKIKLPFWDSWSYFNHWGTHGMFGLSYQRPNMTSISFAGGLVAKNLVNIENNSGVREQTTTLIWTAGIFYDRENSLLVSLILSGTKGYKARLNIYPGIIKIGKLSPGFFFNLRKDNQAVMGLHFFYLLPGLAGRIK
;
A
#
# COMPACT_ATOMS: atom_id res chain seq x y z
N MET A 1 8.02 1.22 6.48
CA MET A 1 7.17 0.53 5.48
C MET A 1 6.34 -0.53 6.18
N ASN A 2 5.04 -0.67 5.85
CA ASN A 2 4.10 -1.55 6.56
C ASN A 2 3.07 -2.28 5.66
N GLY A 3 3.23 -2.24 4.33
CA GLY A 3 2.19 -2.75 3.43
C GLY A 3 2.03 -4.27 3.38
N GLY A 4 2.89 -5.07 4.02
CA GLY A 4 2.61 -6.50 4.25
C GLY A 4 1.29 -6.78 4.99
N PHE A 5 0.69 -5.76 5.62
CA PHE A 5 -0.61 -5.83 6.27
C PHE A 5 -1.67 -4.95 5.60
N GLY A 6 -1.38 -4.36 4.44
CA GLY A 6 -2.24 -3.37 3.78
C GLY A 6 -3.66 -3.88 3.50
N ILE A 7 -3.76 -5.15 3.09
CA ILE A 7 -5.03 -5.83 2.77
C ILE A 7 -6.00 -5.90 3.95
N LEU A 8 -5.49 -5.83 5.19
CA LEU A 8 -6.33 -5.83 6.39
C LEU A 8 -7.13 -4.52 6.55
N GLN A 9 -6.98 -3.52 5.68
CA GLN A 9 -7.87 -2.36 5.62
C GLN A 9 -9.22 -2.63 4.96
N ILE A 10 -9.38 -3.76 4.28
CA ILE A 10 -10.65 -4.10 3.66
C ILE A 10 -11.66 -4.51 4.75
N SER A 11 -12.91 -4.08 4.63
CA SER A 11 -13.92 -4.15 5.71
C SER A 11 -14.31 -5.58 6.10
N ASN A 12 -14.19 -6.53 5.18
CA ASN A 12 -14.45 -7.95 5.45
C ASN A 12 -13.17 -8.74 5.78
N ARG A 13 -12.10 -8.05 6.20
CA ARG A 13 -10.89 -8.67 6.75
C ARG A 13 -10.72 -8.27 8.21
N SER A 14 -10.43 -9.24 9.07
CA SER A 14 -10.07 -8.95 10.46
C SER A 14 -8.72 -8.24 10.50
N ASN A 15 -8.56 -7.30 11.43
CA ASN A 15 -7.27 -6.69 11.73
C ASN A 15 -6.68 -7.15 13.05
N ARG A 16 -7.24 -8.19 13.63
CA ARG A 16 -6.59 -8.89 14.74
C ARG A 16 -5.49 -9.77 14.18
N ILE A 17 -4.29 -9.61 14.70
CA ILE A 17 -3.12 -10.36 14.23
C ILE A 17 -3.34 -11.88 14.43
N ALA A 18 -3.99 -12.24 15.54
CA ALA A 18 -4.32 -13.63 15.87
C ALA A 18 -5.33 -14.28 14.93
N ASP A 19 -6.13 -13.50 14.19
CA ASP A 19 -7.12 -14.05 13.24
C ASP A 19 -6.48 -14.37 11.88
N ILE A 20 -5.22 -13.99 11.67
CA ILE A 20 -4.48 -14.24 10.43
C ILE A 20 -3.91 -15.66 10.49
N ASN A 21 -4.36 -16.52 9.59
CA ASN A 21 -3.85 -17.86 9.43
C ASN A 21 -2.58 -17.86 8.56
N PHE A 22 -1.47 -17.44 9.15
CA PHE A 22 -0.17 -17.38 8.47
C PHE A 22 0.26 -18.74 7.91
N ALA A 23 -0.04 -19.84 8.61
CA ALA A 23 0.34 -21.18 8.17
C ALA A 23 -0.35 -21.58 6.87
N ASN A 24 -1.67 -21.35 6.77
CA ASN A 24 -2.41 -21.64 5.54
C ASN A 24 -2.03 -20.66 4.43
N GLY A 25 -1.92 -19.36 4.72
CA GLY A 25 -1.46 -18.37 3.76
C GLY A 25 -0.09 -18.73 3.17
N TRP A 26 0.88 -19.10 4.03
CA TRP A 26 2.21 -19.55 3.62
C TRP A 26 2.15 -20.77 2.70
N LYS A 27 1.42 -21.82 3.13
CA LYS A 27 1.25 -23.04 2.34
C LYS A 27 0.63 -22.74 0.97
N ASN A 28 -0.41 -21.90 0.94
CA ASN A 28 -1.14 -21.60 -0.28
C ASN A 28 -0.31 -20.78 -1.27
N VAL A 29 0.38 -19.74 -0.80
CA VAL A 29 1.28 -18.93 -1.63
C VAL A 29 2.42 -19.81 -2.16
N THR A 30 3.05 -20.59 -1.30
CA THR A 30 4.14 -21.50 -1.69
C THR A 30 3.68 -22.51 -2.75
N TYR A 31 2.49 -23.10 -2.58
CA TYR A 31 1.91 -24.02 -3.55
C TYR A 31 1.73 -23.36 -4.93
N ASN A 32 1.11 -22.18 -4.98
CA ASN A 32 0.84 -21.49 -6.24
C ASN A 32 2.12 -21.04 -6.95
N LEU A 33 3.11 -20.54 -6.20
CA LEU A 33 4.41 -20.17 -6.76
C LEU A 33 5.21 -21.38 -7.25
N SER A 34 5.13 -22.53 -6.57
CA SER A 34 5.81 -23.76 -7.00
C SER A 34 5.14 -24.49 -8.16
N HIS A 35 3.84 -24.24 -8.42
CA HIS A 35 3.06 -24.89 -9.48
C HIS A 35 2.39 -23.89 -10.43
N PRO A 36 3.11 -22.86 -10.94
CA PRO A 36 2.47 -21.71 -11.56
C PRO A 36 1.77 -22.09 -12.86
N PHE A 37 2.39 -22.94 -13.69
CA PHE A 37 1.81 -23.42 -14.93
C PHE A 37 0.55 -24.27 -14.70
N ASN A 38 0.52 -25.11 -13.66
CA ASN A 38 -0.67 -25.89 -13.34
C ASN A 38 -1.83 -24.98 -12.93
N THR A 39 -1.56 -24.02 -12.04
CA THR A 39 -2.57 -23.05 -11.60
C THR A 39 -3.09 -22.19 -12.76
N ILE A 40 -2.21 -21.67 -13.63
CA ILE A 40 -2.62 -20.89 -14.79
C ILE A 40 -3.38 -21.74 -15.82
N ASN A 41 -2.95 -22.98 -16.08
CA ASN A 41 -3.67 -23.89 -16.98
C ASN A 41 -5.12 -24.11 -16.53
N ARG A 42 -5.34 -24.27 -15.21
CA ARG A 42 -6.68 -24.40 -14.65
C ARG A 42 -7.49 -23.10 -14.77
N PHE A 43 -6.86 -21.95 -14.58
CA PHE A 43 -7.50 -20.65 -14.70
C PHE A 43 -7.84 -20.27 -16.15
N GLY A 44 -6.98 -20.67 -17.09
CA GLY A 44 -6.99 -20.30 -18.50
C GLY A 44 -5.96 -19.20 -18.81
N TRP A 45 -5.05 -19.46 -19.75
CA TRP A 45 -3.99 -18.53 -20.14
C TRP A 45 -4.50 -17.20 -20.70
N ASP A 46 -5.48 -17.23 -21.60
CA ASP A 46 -6.05 -16.00 -22.18
C ASP A 46 -6.65 -15.11 -21.08
N LYS A 47 -7.38 -15.72 -20.14
CA LYS A 47 -7.97 -15.04 -19.00
C LYS A 47 -6.90 -14.45 -18.08
N PHE A 48 -5.87 -15.23 -17.75
CA PHE A 48 -4.71 -14.76 -16.97
C PHE A 48 -4.09 -13.52 -17.59
N TRP A 49 -3.74 -13.56 -18.88
CA TRP A 49 -3.14 -12.40 -19.54
C TRP A 49 -4.07 -11.20 -19.58
N ARG A 50 -5.36 -11.37 -19.89
CA ARG A 50 -6.30 -10.24 -20.02
C ARG A 50 -6.69 -9.59 -18.71
N GLN A 51 -6.82 -10.36 -17.63
CA GLN A 51 -7.27 -9.86 -16.33
C GLN A 51 -6.11 -9.44 -15.44
N GLU A 52 -5.05 -10.25 -15.38
CA GLU A 52 -3.95 -10.04 -14.43
C GLU A 52 -2.84 -9.16 -14.98
N VAL A 53 -2.58 -9.24 -16.30
CA VAL A 53 -1.34 -8.68 -16.86
C VAL A 53 -1.56 -7.52 -17.81
N ILE A 54 -2.41 -7.69 -18.82
CA ILE A 54 -2.62 -6.74 -19.91
C ILE A 54 -3.79 -5.83 -19.54
N PRO A 55 -3.65 -4.50 -19.66
CA PRO A 55 -4.73 -3.56 -19.42
C PRO A 55 -5.77 -3.61 -20.54
N SER A 56 -6.51 -4.71 -20.62
CA SER A 56 -7.39 -5.04 -21.75
C SER A 56 -8.84 -4.59 -21.55
N SER A 57 -9.21 -4.14 -20.35
CA SER A 57 -10.58 -3.76 -19.99
C SER A 57 -10.60 -2.64 -18.97
N VAL A 58 -11.42 -1.60 -19.20
CA VAL A 58 -11.69 -0.55 -18.19
C VAL A 58 -12.81 -0.93 -17.23
N LYS A 59 -13.44 -2.11 -17.39
CA LYS A 59 -14.46 -2.59 -16.48
C LYS A 59 -13.81 -2.98 -15.16
N LEU A 60 -14.22 -2.33 -14.06
CA LEU A 60 -13.63 -2.53 -12.73
C LEU A 60 -13.55 -4.00 -12.28
N LYS A 61 -14.51 -4.84 -12.70
CA LYS A 61 -14.53 -6.29 -12.37
C LYS A 61 -13.44 -7.11 -13.09
N GLN A 62 -12.79 -6.51 -14.09
CA GLN A 62 -11.75 -7.11 -14.94
C GLN A 62 -10.45 -6.28 -14.90
N ALA A 63 -10.33 -5.39 -13.91
CA ALA A 63 -9.21 -4.47 -13.76
C ALA A 63 -8.21 -4.92 -12.69
N GLN A 64 -8.05 -6.25 -12.50
CA GLN A 64 -7.09 -6.84 -11.57
C GLN A 64 -5.66 -6.43 -11.90
N TYR A 65 -5.34 -6.19 -13.18
CA TYR A 65 -4.06 -5.60 -13.59
C TYR A 65 -3.74 -4.25 -12.93
N TYR A 66 -4.74 -3.45 -12.54
CA TYR A 66 -4.52 -2.10 -12.03
C TYR A 66 -3.67 -2.06 -10.74
N PRO A 67 -4.05 -2.76 -9.65
CA PRO A 67 -3.18 -2.88 -8.48
C PRO A 67 -1.84 -3.51 -8.81
N ASN A 68 -1.76 -4.46 -9.76
CA ASN A 68 -0.50 -5.09 -10.15
C ASN A 68 0.50 -4.08 -10.74
N TYR A 69 0.06 -3.18 -11.62
CA TYR A 69 0.90 -2.08 -12.11
C TYR A 69 1.23 -1.05 -11.02
N LYS A 70 0.21 -0.57 -10.29
CA LYS A 70 0.38 0.55 -9.36
C LYS A 70 1.13 0.15 -8.10
N ASN A 71 0.77 -0.96 -7.48
CA ASN A 71 1.31 -1.39 -6.20
C ASN A 71 2.51 -2.32 -6.36
N HIS A 72 2.44 -3.34 -7.24
CA HIS A 72 3.50 -4.33 -7.37
C HIS A 72 4.65 -3.84 -8.26
N LEU A 73 4.37 -3.36 -9.47
CA LEU A 73 5.42 -2.85 -10.37
C LEU A 73 6.02 -1.54 -9.87
N PHE A 74 5.22 -0.46 -9.78
CA PHE A 74 5.76 0.85 -9.40
C PHE A 74 6.01 0.95 -7.90
N GLY A 75 5.03 0.55 -7.07
CA GLY A 75 5.18 0.57 -5.62
C GLY A 75 6.24 -0.40 -5.10
N GLY A 76 6.27 -1.63 -5.61
CA GLY A 76 7.25 -2.66 -5.22
C GLY A 76 8.66 -2.31 -5.69
N GLY A 77 8.82 -1.84 -6.93
CA GLY A 77 10.10 -1.34 -7.43
C GLY A 77 10.63 -0.14 -6.63
N PHE A 78 9.77 0.84 -6.33
CA PHE A 78 10.12 1.97 -5.45
C PHE A 78 10.54 1.48 -4.06
N THR A 79 9.82 0.52 -3.49
CA THR A 79 10.10 -0.06 -2.17
C THR A 79 11.45 -0.76 -2.15
N TYR A 80 11.77 -1.56 -3.17
CA TYR A 80 13.10 -2.16 -3.35
C TYR A 80 14.20 -1.09 -3.37
N ARG A 81 14.03 -0.04 -4.17
CA ARG A 81 15.02 1.02 -4.27
C ARG A 81 15.22 1.75 -2.93
N ALA A 82 14.15 2.01 -2.22
CA ALA A 82 14.19 2.64 -0.91
C ALA A 82 14.91 1.75 0.14
N PHE A 83 14.70 0.43 0.13
CA PHE A 83 15.51 -0.47 0.96
C PHE A 83 16.99 -0.43 0.58
N LEU A 84 17.30 -0.48 -0.72
CA LEU A 84 18.68 -0.43 -1.19
C LEU A 84 19.39 0.86 -0.76
N ASP A 85 18.75 2.01 -0.93
CA ASP A 85 19.30 3.29 -0.53
C ASP A 85 19.46 3.38 1.00
N TRP A 86 18.52 2.84 1.78
CA TRP A 86 18.64 2.75 3.24
C TRP A 86 19.85 1.89 3.66
N TYR A 87 19.97 0.67 3.14
CA TYR A 87 21.09 -0.21 3.49
C TYR A 87 22.44 0.37 3.09
N ARG A 88 22.52 1.03 1.92
CA ARG A 88 23.74 1.74 1.48
C ARG A 88 24.08 2.91 2.38
N TRP A 89 23.08 3.72 2.74
CA TRP A 89 23.27 4.88 3.61
C TRP A 89 23.86 4.50 4.98
N TYR A 90 23.39 3.40 5.55
CA TYR A 90 23.88 2.88 6.83
C TYR A 90 25.11 1.96 6.70
N GLY A 91 25.70 1.83 5.51
CA GLY A 91 26.94 1.08 5.30
C GLY A 91 26.81 -0.44 5.48
N PHE A 92 25.63 -1.03 5.29
CA PHE A 92 25.47 -2.48 5.38
C PHE A 92 26.24 -3.17 4.24
N PRO A 93 27.06 -4.20 4.54
CA PRO A 93 27.75 -4.96 3.51
C PRO A 93 26.72 -5.68 2.62
N GLN A 94 27.02 -5.84 1.33
CA GLN A 94 26.10 -6.49 0.38
C GLN A 94 24.69 -5.86 0.40
N SER A 95 24.59 -4.52 0.41
CA SER A 95 23.32 -3.80 0.56
C SER A 95 22.23 -4.25 -0.43
N THR A 96 22.61 -4.68 -1.63
CA THR A 96 21.71 -5.25 -2.62
C THR A 96 21.04 -6.54 -2.14
N LEU A 97 21.80 -7.45 -1.53
CA LEU A 97 21.25 -8.70 -0.99
C LEU A 97 20.26 -8.41 0.14
N TRP A 98 20.63 -7.52 1.08
CA TRP A 98 19.72 -7.12 2.17
C TRP A 98 18.43 -6.45 1.66
N ALA A 99 18.56 -5.60 0.64
CA ALA A 99 17.40 -4.97 -0.01
C ALA A 99 16.51 -6.01 -0.69
N LEU A 100 17.09 -6.96 -1.44
CA LEU A 100 16.36 -8.05 -2.08
C LEU A 100 15.65 -8.93 -1.07
N SER A 101 16.33 -9.34 0.01
CA SER A 101 15.74 -10.18 1.06
C SER A 101 14.59 -9.47 1.78
N SER A 102 14.77 -8.19 2.13
CA SER A 102 13.73 -7.41 2.81
C SER A 102 12.53 -7.16 1.91
N TRP A 103 12.78 -6.84 0.64
CA TRP A 103 11.76 -6.69 -0.38
C TRP A 103 10.98 -7.99 -0.63
N PHE A 104 11.67 -9.12 -0.78
CA PHE A 104 11.02 -10.41 -0.96
C PHE A 104 10.19 -10.79 0.26
N ALA A 105 10.75 -10.71 1.46
CA ALA A 105 10.03 -11.00 2.70
C ALA A 105 8.78 -10.12 2.85
N TYR A 106 8.89 -8.84 2.48
CA TYR A 106 7.80 -7.89 2.50
C TYR A 106 6.64 -8.28 1.57
N HIS A 107 6.93 -8.56 0.29
CA HIS A 107 5.88 -8.91 -0.68
C HIS A 107 5.33 -10.32 -0.43
N PHE A 108 6.19 -11.27 -0.07
CA PHE A 108 5.74 -12.62 0.28
C PHE A 108 4.81 -12.59 1.50
N LEU A 109 5.15 -11.81 2.53
CA LEU A 109 4.28 -11.65 3.70
C LEU A 109 2.94 -11.02 3.33
N ASN A 110 2.91 -10.03 2.43
CA ASN A 110 1.67 -9.47 1.90
C ASN A 110 0.77 -10.59 1.33
N GLU A 111 1.32 -11.43 0.46
CA GLU A 111 0.59 -12.54 -0.15
C GLU A 111 0.08 -13.54 0.87
N VAL A 112 0.89 -13.85 1.89
CA VAL A 112 0.49 -14.75 2.99
C VAL A 112 -0.70 -14.19 3.76
N VAL A 113 -0.65 -12.91 4.11
CA VAL A 113 -1.72 -12.23 4.85
C VAL A 113 -2.99 -12.13 3.99
N GLU A 114 -2.85 -11.91 2.68
CA GLU A 114 -3.95 -11.84 1.73
C GLU A 114 -4.63 -13.21 1.51
N ASN A 115 -3.86 -14.28 1.37
CA ASN A 115 -4.36 -15.63 1.17
C ASN A 115 -5.07 -16.17 2.44
N ASN A 116 -4.54 -15.88 3.63
CA ASN A 116 -5.17 -16.18 4.92
C ASN A 116 -5.72 -17.63 5.01
N TYR A 117 -7.04 -17.81 5.21
CA TYR A 117 -7.68 -19.13 5.32
C TYR A 117 -7.87 -19.85 3.98
N TYR A 118 -7.65 -19.19 2.84
CA TYR A 118 -7.91 -19.80 1.55
C TYR A 118 -6.90 -20.90 1.24
N VAL A 119 -7.43 -22.05 0.80
CA VAL A 119 -6.65 -23.21 0.33
C VAL A 119 -7.13 -23.53 -1.06
N GLY A 120 -6.24 -23.44 -2.04
CA GLY A 120 -6.52 -23.74 -3.43
C GLY A 120 -5.72 -22.91 -4.42
N PRO A 121 -5.89 -23.18 -5.73
CA PRO A 121 -5.20 -22.44 -6.76
C PRO A 121 -5.63 -20.97 -6.77
N ASN A 122 -4.64 -20.09 -6.82
CA ASN A 122 -4.82 -18.65 -6.98
C ASN A 122 -3.74 -18.10 -7.92
N VAL A 123 -4.16 -17.37 -8.95
CA VAL A 123 -3.24 -16.76 -9.92
C VAL A 123 -2.67 -15.42 -9.46
N ASP A 124 -3.32 -14.71 -8.51
CA ASP A 124 -2.89 -13.37 -8.07
C ASP A 124 -1.43 -13.37 -7.58
N SER A 125 -1.08 -14.29 -6.67
CA SER A 125 0.29 -14.38 -6.15
C SER A 125 1.34 -14.67 -7.24
N ILE A 126 0.93 -15.32 -8.34
CA ILE A 126 1.81 -15.64 -9.47
C ILE A 126 2.06 -14.39 -10.30
N SER A 127 1.02 -13.64 -10.68
CA SER A 127 1.17 -12.37 -11.39
C SER A 127 1.96 -11.37 -10.55
N ASP A 128 1.64 -11.25 -9.27
CA ASP A 128 2.32 -10.32 -8.37
C ASP A 128 3.80 -10.64 -8.21
N MET A 129 4.16 -11.87 -7.83
CA MET A 129 5.55 -12.21 -7.52
C MET A 129 6.43 -12.39 -8.77
N TYR A 130 5.96 -13.13 -9.78
CA TYR A 130 6.80 -13.48 -10.94
C TYR A 130 6.76 -12.45 -12.06
N ILE A 131 5.72 -11.63 -12.16
CA ILE A 131 5.61 -10.64 -13.23
C ILE A 131 5.88 -9.26 -12.66
N PHE A 132 4.98 -8.72 -11.84
CA PHE A 132 4.98 -7.30 -11.53
C PHE A 132 6.04 -6.88 -10.52
N ASN A 133 6.19 -7.64 -9.42
CA ASN A 133 7.26 -7.41 -8.45
C ASN A 133 8.64 -7.57 -9.11
N THR A 134 8.85 -8.65 -9.86
CA THR A 134 10.11 -8.90 -10.56
C THR A 134 10.42 -7.84 -11.61
N ALA A 135 9.44 -7.45 -12.44
CA ALA A 135 9.59 -6.35 -13.38
C ALA A 135 9.86 -5.02 -12.67
N GLY A 136 9.24 -4.77 -11.52
CA GLY A 136 9.42 -3.57 -10.72
C GLY A 136 10.83 -3.47 -10.16
N LEU A 137 11.34 -4.59 -9.63
CA LEU A 137 12.72 -4.74 -9.18
C LEU A 137 13.71 -4.42 -10.29
N LEU A 138 13.53 -5.01 -11.48
CA LEU A 138 14.39 -4.77 -12.64
C LEU A 138 14.32 -3.30 -13.08
N LEU A 139 13.11 -2.77 -13.22
CA LEU A 139 12.85 -1.40 -13.65
C LEU A 139 13.53 -0.37 -12.73
N PHE A 140 13.41 -0.54 -11.40
CA PHE A 140 14.02 0.35 -10.40
C PHE A 140 15.50 0.03 -10.09
N SER A 141 16.07 -0.99 -10.73
CA SER A 141 17.53 -1.19 -10.72
C SER A 141 18.26 -0.18 -11.62
N PHE A 142 17.54 0.49 -12.53
CA PHE A 142 18.11 1.51 -13.41
C PHE A 142 18.07 2.92 -12.82
N ASN A 143 19.23 3.58 -12.74
CA ASN A 143 19.34 4.91 -12.14
C ASN A 143 18.55 6.00 -12.88
N HIS A 144 18.37 5.90 -14.21
CA HIS A 144 17.59 6.88 -14.96
C HIS A 144 16.10 6.81 -14.60
N VAL A 145 15.56 5.60 -14.42
CA VAL A 145 14.18 5.40 -13.93
C VAL A 145 14.03 5.98 -12.53
N ASN A 146 14.96 5.65 -11.62
CA ASN A 146 14.92 6.17 -10.25
C ASN A 146 14.91 7.70 -10.22
N ARG A 147 15.76 8.35 -11.05
CA ARG A 147 15.77 9.82 -11.16
C ARG A 147 14.48 10.38 -11.74
N PHE A 148 13.90 9.74 -12.76
CA PHE A 148 12.61 10.16 -13.31
C PHE A 148 11.50 10.10 -12.25
N PHE A 149 11.38 9.00 -11.53
CA PHE A 149 10.38 8.88 -10.46
C PHE A 149 10.67 9.85 -9.30
N ALA A 150 11.93 10.03 -8.90
CA ALA A 150 12.28 10.89 -7.76
C ALA A 150 12.17 12.39 -8.05
N ASN A 151 12.56 12.82 -9.26
CA ASN A 151 12.76 14.23 -9.61
C ASN A 151 11.73 14.78 -10.59
N THR A 152 11.15 13.93 -11.45
CA THR A 152 10.12 14.36 -12.42
C THR A 152 8.72 14.09 -11.88
N LEU A 153 8.49 12.88 -11.38
CA LEU A 153 7.19 12.51 -10.79
C LEU A 153 7.10 12.82 -9.31
N HIS A 154 8.21 13.19 -8.67
CA HIS A 154 8.29 13.43 -7.23
C HIS A 154 7.69 12.30 -6.38
N MET A 155 7.91 11.04 -6.79
CA MET A 155 7.31 9.88 -6.14
C MET A 155 7.78 9.76 -4.69
N ARG A 156 6.85 9.56 -3.74
CA ARG A 156 7.16 9.34 -2.31
C ARG A 156 6.26 8.26 -1.71
N ASP A 157 6.77 7.62 -0.67
CA ASP A 157 5.99 6.76 0.23
C ASP A 157 5.29 7.65 1.27
N TRP A 158 3.96 7.65 1.23
CA TRP A 158 3.05 8.34 2.15
C TRP A 158 2.18 7.33 2.91
N SER A 159 2.75 6.18 3.24
CA SER A 159 2.11 5.12 4.03
C SER A 159 1.77 5.61 5.44
N PHE A 160 0.70 5.06 6.00
CA PHE A 160 0.24 5.41 7.35
C PHE A 160 1.17 4.85 8.43
N MET A 161 1.09 5.43 9.63
CA MET A 161 1.85 4.98 10.80
C MET A 161 1.07 3.88 11.53
N PRO A 162 1.47 2.59 11.43
CA PRO A 162 0.73 1.51 12.05
C PRO A 162 0.90 1.55 13.57
N GLY A 163 -0.17 1.21 14.29
CA GLY A 163 -0.14 1.06 15.74
C GLY A 163 -0.76 -0.26 16.19
N ILE A 164 -0.16 -0.89 17.20
CA ILE A 164 -0.76 -2.06 17.87
C ILE A 164 -1.66 -1.58 19.00
N ASP A 165 -2.92 -2.04 19.01
CA ASP A 165 -3.79 -1.97 20.17
C ASP A 165 -3.68 -3.29 20.96
N PRO A 166 -2.95 -3.32 22.09
CA PRO A 166 -2.73 -4.54 22.85
C PRO A 166 -3.99 -5.05 23.55
N VAL A 167 -4.96 -4.17 23.82
CA VAL A 167 -6.22 -4.52 24.50
C VAL A 167 -7.15 -5.23 23.52
N GLN A 168 -7.29 -4.67 22.32
CA GLN A 168 -8.14 -5.22 21.27
C GLN A 168 -7.42 -6.29 20.42
N LYS A 169 -6.10 -6.42 20.60
CA LYS A 169 -5.19 -7.29 19.85
C LYS A 169 -5.24 -7.02 18.35
N THR A 170 -5.39 -5.75 17.98
CA THR A 170 -5.54 -5.31 16.59
C THR A 170 -4.33 -4.51 16.12
N ILE A 171 -4.08 -4.56 14.81
CA ILE A 171 -3.22 -3.59 14.12
C ILE A 171 -4.11 -2.51 13.49
N GLU A 172 -3.87 -1.28 13.92
CA GLU A 172 -4.64 -0.09 13.60
C GLU A 172 -3.81 0.83 12.68
N ASN A 173 -4.49 1.67 11.91
CA ASN A 173 -3.86 2.68 11.06
C ASN A 173 -2.76 2.18 10.10
N ILE A 174 -2.88 0.92 9.68
CA ILE A 174 -2.06 0.32 8.62
C ILE A 174 -2.48 0.85 7.25
N GLY A 175 -1.54 0.87 6.31
CA GLY A 175 -1.81 1.14 4.91
C GLY A 175 -0.60 1.63 4.15
N GLN A 176 -0.29 0.95 3.05
CA GLN A 176 0.73 1.42 2.13
C GLN A 176 0.13 2.42 1.15
N ASN A 177 0.76 3.57 1.02
CA ASN A 177 0.37 4.54 0.01
C ASN A 177 1.60 5.22 -0.59
N PHE A 178 1.45 5.61 -1.84
CA PHE A 178 2.43 6.36 -2.59
C PHE A 178 1.77 7.60 -3.16
N MET A 179 2.58 8.60 -3.48
CA MET A 179 2.13 9.72 -4.28
C MET A 179 3.10 10.09 -5.37
N ILE A 180 2.59 10.74 -6.41
CA ILE A 180 3.34 11.51 -7.41
C ILE A 180 2.76 12.92 -7.49
N LYS A 181 3.63 13.89 -7.80
CA LYS A 181 3.26 15.25 -8.17
C LYS A 181 3.91 15.61 -9.49
N ILE A 182 3.13 16.13 -10.42
CA ILE A 182 3.62 16.58 -11.72
C ILE A 182 3.25 18.05 -11.87
N LYS A 183 4.25 18.92 -12.03
CA LYS A 183 4.01 20.36 -12.23
C LYS A 183 3.14 20.61 -13.45
N LEU A 184 2.16 21.50 -13.32
CA LEU A 184 1.32 21.90 -14.44
C LEU A 184 2.02 22.99 -15.25
N PRO A 185 2.02 22.91 -16.60
CA PRO A 185 2.84 23.79 -17.45
C PRO A 185 2.45 25.28 -17.40
N PHE A 186 1.23 25.60 -16.95
CA PHE A 186 0.72 26.97 -16.95
C PHE A 186 0.48 27.54 -15.54
N TRP A 187 0.61 26.72 -14.50
CA TRP A 187 0.30 27.10 -13.12
C TRP A 187 1.49 26.73 -12.23
N ASP A 188 2.48 27.62 -12.11
CA ASP A 188 3.77 27.32 -11.47
C ASP A 188 3.66 26.84 -10.02
N SER A 189 2.62 27.27 -9.31
CA SER A 189 2.33 26.87 -7.93
C SER A 189 1.46 25.62 -7.83
N TRP A 190 0.97 25.07 -8.94
CA TRP A 190 0.07 23.92 -8.94
C TRP A 190 0.70 22.70 -9.59
N SER A 191 0.41 21.54 -9.03
CA SER A 191 0.79 20.25 -9.57
C SER A 191 -0.42 19.33 -9.62
N TYR A 192 -0.49 18.51 -10.66
CA TYR A 192 -1.30 17.29 -10.60
C TYR A 192 -0.81 16.44 -9.43
N PHE A 193 -1.74 15.89 -8.66
CA PHE A 193 -1.47 15.05 -7.51
C PHE A 193 -2.17 13.71 -7.69
N ASN A 194 -1.42 12.61 -7.58
CA ASN A 194 -1.98 11.25 -7.53
C ASN A 194 -1.47 10.55 -6.29
N HIS A 195 -2.40 10.03 -5.49
CA HIS A 195 -2.14 9.23 -4.32
C HIS A 195 -2.74 7.85 -4.55
N TRP A 196 -1.97 6.78 -4.42
CA TRP A 196 -2.45 5.41 -4.64
C TRP A 196 -1.86 4.46 -3.60
N GLY A 197 -2.23 3.17 -3.68
CA GLY A 197 -1.90 2.16 -2.69
C GLY A 197 -3.19 1.61 -2.13
N THR A 198 -3.40 1.81 -0.83
CA THR A 198 -4.66 1.45 -0.17
C THR A 198 -5.79 2.41 -0.49
N HIS A 199 -5.52 3.67 -0.86
CA HIS A 199 -6.53 4.60 -1.37
C HIS A 199 -6.11 5.15 -2.73
N GLY A 200 -6.96 5.01 -3.74
CA GLY A 200 -6.74 5.59 -5.07
C GLY A 200 -7.42 6.95 -5.20
N MET A 201 -6.64 8.02 -5.21
CA MET A 201 -7.12 9.41 -5.29
C MET A 201 -6.31 10.22 -6.30
N PHE A 202 -6.98 11.17 -6.94
CA PHE A 202 -6.35 12.16 -7.81
C PHE A 202 -6.87 13.55 -7.46
N GLY A 203 -6.08 14.57 -7.77
CA GLY A 203 -6.44 15.95 -7.51
C GLY A 203 -5.28 16.90 -7.76
N LEU A 204 -5.18 17.92 -6.92
CA LEU A 204 -4.25 19.03 -7.11
C LEU A 204 -3.46 19.30 -5.84
N SER A 205 -2.20 19.69 -6.02
CA SER A 205 -1.30 20.16 -4.97
C SER A 205 -0.91 21.60 -5.24
N TYR A 206 -1.15 22.48 -4.27
CA TYR A 206 -0.69 23.86 -4.29
C TYR A 206 0.59 24.00 -3.47
N GLN A 207 1.69 24.39 -4.10
CA GLN A 207 2.98 24.66 -3.49
C GLN A 207 3.07 26.14 -3.07
N ARG A 208 3.42 26.37 -1.81
CA ARG A 208 3.63 27.69 -1.22
C ARG A 208 5.12 28.09 -1.33
N PRO A 209 5.45 29.41 -1.27
CA PRO A 209 6.82 29.90 -1.35
C PRO A 209 7.79 29.32 -0.31
N ASN A 210 7.28 28.89 0.85
CA ASN A 210 8.08 28.27 1.91
C ASN A 210 8.32 26.77 1.73
N MET A 211 8.20 26.25 0.49
CA MET A 211 8.40 24.84 0.13
C MET A 211 7.43 23.85 0.80
N THR A 212 6.33 24.35 1.35
CA THR A 212 5.24 23.51 1.85
C THR A 212 4.12 23.42 0.82
N SER A 213 3.37 22.33 0.82
CA SER A 213 2.27 22.13 -0.10
C SER A 213 1.00 21.70 0.63
N ILE A 214 -0.15 22.09 0.08
CA ILE A 214 -1.46 21.56 0.47
C ILE A 214 -2.02 20.84 -0.74
N SER A 215 -2.38 19.56 -0.58
CA SER A 215 -2.97 18.75 -1.65
C SER A 215 -4.40 18.37 -1.29
N PHE A 216 -5.30 18.43 -2.26
CA PHE A 216 -6.68 17.97 -2.15
C PHE A 216 -6.92 16.90 -3.20
N ALA A 217 -7.55 15.80 -2.82
CA ALA A 217 -7.78 14.68 -3.71
C ALA A 217 -9.10 13.98 -3.43
N GLY A 218 -9.71 13.44 -4.48
CA GLY A 218 -10.88 12.59 -4.42
C GLY A 218 -10.64 11.31 -5.22
N GLY A 219 -11.37 10.25 -4.90
CA GLY A 219 -11.29 9.01 -5.66
C GLY A 219 -12.01 7.85 -5.00
N LEU A 220 -11.46 6.65 -5.18
CA LEU A 220 -12.07 5.39 -4.81
C LEU A 220 -11.13 4.53 -3.96
N VAL A 221 -11.75 3.68 -3.15
CA VAL A 221 -11.04 2.72 -2.31
C VAL A 221 -11.82 1.41 -2.17
N ALA A 222 -11.10 0.30 -2.07
CA ALA A 222 -11.67 -1.02 -1.85
C ALA A 222 -12.40 -1.11 -0.49
N LYS A 223 -13.68 -1.47 -0.52
CA LYS A 223 -14.52 -1.69 0.67
C LYS A 223 -14.52 -3.15 1.10
N ASN A 224 -14.87 -4.06 0.20
CA ASN A 224 -14.96 -5.50 0.43
C ASN A 224 -14.32 -6.26 -0.73
N LEU A 225 -13.64 -7.37 -0.43
CA LEU A 225 -13.29 -8.39 -1.43
C LEU A 225 -14.50 -9.30 -1.67
N VAL A 226 -14.78 -9.60 -2.92
CA VAL A 226 -15.88 -10.45 -3.35
C VAL A 226 -15.32 -11.50 -4.31
N ASN A 227 -15.64 -12.77 -4.06
CA ASN A 227 -15.27 -13.84 -4.97
C ASN A 227 -16.14 -13.77 -6.22
N ILE A 228 -15.54 -13.95 -7.38
CA ILE A 228 -16.25 -14.09 -8.65
C ILE A 228 -16.48 -15.58 -8.86
N GLU A 229 -17.76 -15.97 -9.02
CA GLU A 229 -18.11 -17.35 -9.36
C GLU A 229 -17.51 -17.72 -10.71
N ASN A 230 -16.79 -18.85 -10.75
CA ASN A 230 -16.22 -19.40 -11.95
C ASN A 230 -16.18 -20.93 -11.87
N ASN A 231 -16.07 -21.57 -13.04
CA ASN A 231 -16.06 -23.03 -13.15
C ASN A 231 -14.64 -23.61 -13.20
N SER A 232 -13.59 -22.80 -13.05
CA SER A 232 -12.19 -23.26 -13.14
C SER A 232 -11.68 -23.87 -11.84
N GLY A 233 -12.41 -23.68 -10.73
CA GLY A 233 -11.96 -24.08 -9.40
C GLY A 233 -10.69 -23.34 -8.95
N VAL A 234 -10.43 -22.17 -9.54
CA VAL A 234 -9.35 -21.25 -9.18
C VAL A 234 -10.01 -20.01 -8.59
N ARG A 235 -9.49 -19.49 -7.48
CA ARG A 235 -10.07 -18.29 -6.88
C ARG A 235 -9.88 -17.08 -7.80
N GLU A 236 -10.94 -16.31 -7.95
CA GLU A 236 -10.93 -15.01 -8.61
C GLU A 236 -11.62 -14.03 -7.66
N GLN A 237 -10.97 -12.91 -7.36
CA GLN A 237 -11.53 -11.89 -6.47
C GLN A 237 -11.66 -10.55 -7.20
N THR A 238 -12.64 -9.76 -6.79
CA THR A 238 -12.77 -8.36 -7.16
C THR A 238 -13.14 -7.54 -5.94
N THR A 239 -12.96 -6.23 -6.02
CA THR A 239 -13.28 -5.32 -4.92
C THR A 239 -14.54 -4.52 -5.23
N THR A 240 -15.42 -4.40 -4.23
CA THR A 240 -16.40 -3.30 -4.24
C THR A 240 -15.69 -2.00 -3.89
N LEU A 241 -16.01 -0.92 -4.60
CA LEU A 241 -15.40 0.39 -4.39
C LEU A 241 -16.36 1.35 -3.69
N ILE A 242 -15.80 2.27 -2.92
CA ILE A 242 -16.50 3.40 -2.32
C ILE A 242 -15.68 4.67 -2.46
N TRP A 243 -16.32 5.82 -2.30
CA TRP A 243 -15.64 7.11 -2.35
C TRP A 243 -14.61 7.26 -1.20
N THR A 244 -13.57 8.01 -1.50
CA THR A 244 -12.57 8.50 -0.54
C THR A 244 -12.17 9.92 -0.96
N ALA A 245 -11.89 10.76 0.03
CA ALA A 245 -11.38 12.12 -0.18
C ALA A 245 -10.29 12.41 0.83
N GLY A 246 -9.32 13.24 0.47
CA GLY A 246 -8.17 13.53 1.32
C GLY A 246 -7.65 14.95 1.19
N ILE A 247 -7.18 15.48 2.31
CA ILE A 247 -6.38 16.71 2.40
C ILE A 247 -5.02 16.33 2.97
N PHE A 248 -3.96 16.80 2.34
CA PHE A 248 -2.59 16.48 2.69
C PHE A 248 -1.79 17.77 2.85
N TYR A 249 -0.91 17.78 3.84
CA TYR A 249 0.05 18.83 4.08
C TYR A 249 1.45 18.24 4.13
N ASP A 250 2.34 18.75 3.29
CA ASP A 250 3.72 18.28 3.20
C ASP A 250 4.72 19.43 3.12
N ARG A 251 5.98 19.14 3.44
CA ARG A 251 7.12 20.03 3.20
C ARG A 251 8.12 19.29 2.33
N GLU A 252 8.41 19.83 1.14
CA GLU A 252 9.29 19.20 0.16
C GLU A 252 8.91 17.74 -0.15
N ASN A 253 7.59 17.47 -0.26
CA ASN A 253 7.00 16.15 -0.48
C ASN A 253 7.18 15.15 0.69
N SER A 254 7.72 15.58 1.83
CA SER A 254 7.66 14.81 3.08
C SER A 254 6.33 15.08 3.77
N LEU A 255 5.47 14.07 3.86
CA LEU A 255 4.13 14.19 4.44
C LEU A 255 4.21 14.57 5.93
N LEU A 256 3.46 15.59 6.31
CA LEU A 256 3.40 16.12 7.67
C LEU A 256 2.01 15.90 8.28
N VAL A 257 0.93 16.13 7.52
CA VAL A 257 -0.45 15.83 7.94
C VAL A 257 -1.22 15.18 6.80
N SER A 258 -2.05 14.20 7.10
CA SER A 258 -3.10 13.73 6.18
C SER A 258 -4.43 13.60 6.91
N LEU A 259 -5.51 14.14 6.34
CA LEU A 259 -6.87 13.86 6.73
C LEU A 259 -7.57 13.15 5.57
N ILE A 260 -8.01 11.92 5.78
CA ILE A 260 -8.70 11.12 4.78
C ILE A 260 -10.09 10.75 5.30
N LEU A 261 -11.11 11.04 4.49
CA LEU A 261 -12.49 10.63 4.71
C LEU A 261 -12.81 9.47 3.78
N SER A 262 -13.34 8.37 4.32
CA SER A 262 -13.75 7.20 3.52
C SER A 262 -14.78 6.37 4.29
N GLY A 263 -15.23 5.26 3.72
CA GLY A 263 -16.06 4.27 4.42
C GLY A 263 -15.41 2.89 4.54
N THR A 264 -14.07 2.81 4.59
CA THR A 264 -13.30 1.54 4.54
C THR A 264 -12.97 1.03 5.93
N LYS A 265 -12.93 -0.30 6.13
CA LYS A 265 -12.68 -0.95 7.44
C LYS A 265 -13.58 -0.51 8.60
N GLY A 266 -14.63 0.23 8.29
CA GLY A 266 -15.36 0.93 9.31
C GLY A 266 -14.63 2.16 9.89
N TYR A 267 -13.75 2.86 9.18
CA TYR A 267 -13.35 4.23 9.51
C TYR A 267 -14.07 5.23 8.60
N LYS A 268 -14.58 6.30 9.21
CA LYS A 268 -15.19 7.47 8.57
C LYS A 268 -14.14 8.54 8.26
N ALA A 269 -13.21 8.73 9.20
CA ALA A 269 -12.15 9.72 9.12
C ALA A 269 -10.85 9.14 9.68
N ARG A 270 -9.73 9.51 9.05
CA ARG A 270 -8.36 9.18 9.45
C ARG A 270 -7.51 10.43 9.40
N LEU A 271 -7.02 10.85 10.55
CA LEU A 271 -6.06 11.93 10.70
C LEU A 271 -4.70 11.33 11.07
N ASN A 272 -3.65 11.67 10.34
CA ASN A 272 -2.27 11.39 10.68
C ASN A 272 -1.51 12.70 10.81
N ILE A 273 -0.71 12.83 11.86
CA ILE A 273 0.24 13.90 12.10
C ILE A 273 1.60 13.24 12.25
N TYR A 274 2.46 13.37 11.23
CA TYR A 274 3.74 12.67 11.19
C TYR A 274 4.81 13.39 12.03
N PRO A 275 5.87 12.66 12.43
CA PRO A 275 7.06 13.28 13.04
C PRO A 275 7.56 14.49 12.24
N GLY A 276 7.93 15.54 12.96
CA GLY A 276 8.49 16.79 12.41
C GLY A 276 7.62 18.02 12.65
N ILE A 277 6.32 17.86 12.95
CA ILE A 277 5.43 18.97 13.32
C ILE A 277 5.57 19.31 14.81
N ILE A 278 5.30 18.33 15.66
CA ILE A 278 5.34 18.51 17.12
C ILE A 278 6.75 18.18 17.57
N LYS A 279 7.42 19.12 18.23
CA LYS A 279 8.77 18.93 18.78
C LYS A 279 8.75 19.19 20.28
N ILE A 280 9.15 18.20 21.06
CA ILE A 280 9.29 18.27 22.51
C ILE A 280 10.76 17.94 22.81
N GLY A 281 11.59 18.98 22.97
CA GLY A 281 13.04 18.82 23.05
C GLY A 281 13.61 18.13 21.81
N LYS A 282 14.29 16.99 22.01
CA LYS A 282 14.86 16.16 20.93
C LYS A 282 13.84 15.19 20.31
N LEU A 283 12.64 15.08 20.87
CA LEU A 283 11.63 14.14 20.41
C LEU A 283 10.68 14.82 19.43
N SER A 284 10.27 14.08 18.40
CA SER A 284 9.22 14.49 17.49
C SER A 284 8.27 13.32 17.22
N PRO A 285 7.29 13.08 18.10
CA PRO A 285 6.33 11.99 17.93
C PRO A 285 5.38 12.25 16.77
N GLY A 286 4.91 11.17 16.18
CA GLY A 286 3.75 11.14 15.28
C GLY A 286 2.51 10.67 16.01
N PHE A 287 1.35 11.11 15.54
CA PHE A 287 0.05 10.78 16.11
C PHE A 287 -0.91 10.37 15.00
N PHE A 288 -1.86 9.50 15.33
CA PHE A 288 -3.03 9.33 14.49
C PHE A 288 -4.31 9.34 15.32
N PHE A 289 -5.39 9.74 14.66
CA PHE A 289 -6.75 9.66 15.17
C PHE A 289 -7.64 9.10 14.06
N ASN A 290 -8.35 8.02 14.36
CA ASN A 290 -9.29 7.39 13.45
C ASN A 290 -10.69 7.39 14.08
N LEU A 291 -11.66 7.94 13.36
CA LEU A 291 -13.07 7.82 13.74
C LEU A 291 -13.68 6.62 13.03
N ARG A 292 -14.20 5.66 13.80
CA ARG A 292 -14.84 4.45 13.27
C ARG A 292 -16.31 4.69 12.88
N LYS A 293 -16.91 3.74 12.18
CA LYS A 293 -18.30 3.76 11.71
C LYS A 293 -19.29 3.64 12.85
N ASP A 294 -18.91 2.86 13.86
CA ASP A 294 -19.56 2.72 15.16
C ASP A 294 -19.33 3.93 16.09
N ASN A 295 -18.74 5.01 15.57
CA ASN A 295 -18.37 6.23 16.29
C ASN A 295 -17.32 6.04 17.39
N GLN A 296 -16.66 4.87 17.48
CA GLN A 296 -15.51 4.71 18.37
C GLN A 296 -14.30 5.45 17.82
N ALA A 297 -13.58 6.15 18.68
CA ALA A 297 -12.30 6.77 18.32
C ALA A 297 -11.16 5.79 18.59
N VAL A 298 -10.18 5.74 17.68
CA VAL A 298 -8.90 5.04 17.87
C VAL A 298 -7.80 6.07 17.75
N MET A 299 -6.97 6.18 18.77
CA MET A 299 -5.80 7.04 18.77
C MET A 299 -4.54 6.20 18.84
N GLY A 300 -3.45 6.73 18.31
CA GLY A 300 -2.15 6.12 18.48
C GLY A 300 -1.01 7.11 18.42
N LEU A 301 0.10 6.66 18.99
CA LEU A 301 1.35 7.38 19.17
C LEU A 301 2.47 6.58 18.52
N HIS A 302 3.29 7.28 17.75
CA HIS A 302 4.40 6.69 17.01
C HIS A 302 5.69 7.45 17.30
N PHE A 303 6.76 6.74 17.62
CA PHE A 303 8.10 7.31 17.75
C PHE A 303 9.01 6.73 16.68
N PHE A 304 9.96 7.51 16.19
CA PHE A 304 10.89 7.07 15.15
C PHE A 304 11.64 5.77 15.53
N TYR A 305 11.86 5.53 16.82
CA TYR A 305 12.60 4.37 17.34
C TYR A 305 11.73 3.19 17.77
N LEU A 306 10.39 3.34 17.81
CA LEU A 306 9.46 2.30 18.26
C LEU A 306 8.56 1.92 17.08
N LEU A 307 8.88 0.80 16.43
CA LEU A 307 8.06 0.21 15.38
C LEU A 307 7.57 -1.17 15.83
N PRO A 308 6.25 -1.43 15.83
CA PRO A 308 5.13 -0.52 15.54
C PRO A 308 4.80 0.45 16.69
N GLY A 309 4.02 1.50 16.41
CA GLY A 309 3.51 2.42 17.42
C GLY A 309 2.49 1.77 18.37
N LEU A 310 2.05 2.51 19.38
CA LEU A 310 1.00 2.08 20.31
C LEU A 310 -0.33 2.74 19.93
N ALA A 311 -1.41 1.96 20.00
CA ALA A 311 -2.77 2.41 19.73
C ALA A 311 -3.72 2.05 20.87
N GLY A 312 -4.82 2.76 20.97
CA GLY A 312 -5.89 2.46 21.91
C GLY A 312 -7.22 3.05 21.46
N ARG A 313 -8.31 2.36 21.79
CA ARG A 313 -9.67 2.88 21.63
C ARG A 313 -10.03 3.81 22.78
N ILE A 314 -10.68 4.90 22.44
CA ILE A 314 -11.24 5.85 23.41
C ILE A 314 -12.75 5.67 23.39
N LYS A 315 -13.32 5.48 24.58
CA LYS A 315 -14.76 5.42 24.80
C LYS A 315 -15.34 6.83 24.83
#